data_AF-A0A2E7BVD6-F1
#
_entry.id   AF-A0A2E7BVD6-F1
#
_cell.length_a   1.000
_cell.length_b   1.000
_cell.length_c   1.000
_cell.angle_alpha   90.00
_cell.angle_beta   90.00
_cell.angle_gamma   90.00
#
_symmetry.space_group_name_H-M   'P 1'
#
loop_
_entity.id
_entity.type
_entity.pdbx_description
1 polymer ?
#
loop_
_entity_poly.entity_id
_entity_poly.type
_entity_poly.pdbx_seq_one_letter_code
_entity_poly.pdbx_strand_id
1 'polypeptide(L)'
;MSRTLLIELGCEELPARFVRPGLQSLKGVVEDLLAEARIPFGEARVYGTPRRLAVVVADVGSAGEDLEEEVKGPPARIAFDEAGEPTQAAAGFARKNGVETKDLFRLETDKGDYVATRIQQQGRPLAEVVATLGERIEKIPFPKRMRWGYDVGPFARPVHWFVSLHGEEALPFQAFGVASGRHSQGHRVHGKAGAEIASADAYTASLRAVAVEPDRDVRRERILVDAKALAQSAGGQLVEDPELIETLVDLTEHPMPVLGRFDAGYLELPRSLLISEMREHQKYLAVEDDQGQLLNAFIAVSNTASREPQVVAEGNELVLKARFEDARFYFEEDAKTLLIEQAERLEDVLWERRLGSLALKTERVGGLALWLAQESGLRVDADQLTRAARLSRADLVTGVVGEFPELQGEIGALYAQRDGEAPEVAAA
;
A
#
# COMPACT_ATOMS: atom_id res chain seq x y z
N MET A 1 15.35 23.65 -21.34
CA MET A 1 13.96 23.44 -21.80
C MET A 1 13.30 22.49 -20.82
N SER A 2 12.06 22.72 -20.42
CA SER A 2 11.31 21.80 -19.56
C SER A 2 10.60 20.73 -20.41
N ARG A 3 10.58 19.48 -19.93
CA ARG A 3 9.86 18.35 -20.55
C ARG A 3 9.39 17.39 -19.47
N THR A 4 8.45 16.52 -19.81
CA THR A 4 7.98 15.46 -18.91
C THR A 4 9.08 14.42 -18.65
N LEU A 5 9.29 14.07 -17.39
CA LEU A 5 10.17 12.96 -16.97
C LEU A 5 9.31 11.74 -16.63
N LEU A 6 9.66 10.57 -17.17
CA LEU A 6 9.08 9.27 -16.85
C LEU A 6 10.14 8.39 -16.20
N ILE A 7 9.81 7.84 -15.02
CA ILE A 7 10.55 6.74 -14.40
C ILE A 7 9.56 5.59 -14.14
N GLU A 8 9.81 4.42 -14.73
CA GLU A 8 9.07 3.19 -14.45
C GLU A 8 10.03 2.13 -13.90
N LEU A 9 9.58 1.41 -12.87
CA LEU A 9 10.16 0.19 -12.34
C LEU A 9 9.20 -0.97 -12.60
N GLY A 10 9.68 -1.97 -13.33
CA GLY A 10 8.95 -3.21 -13.59
C GLY A 10 9.47 -4.41 -12.80
N CYS A 11 8.57 -5.22 -12.25
CA CYS A 11 8.90 -6.36 -11.42
C CYS A 11 7.88 -7.51 -11.56
N GLU A 12 8.16 -8.64 -10.88
CA GLU A 12 7.13 -9.65 -10.65
C GLU A 12 6.00 -9.14 -9.75
N GLU A 13 4.89 -9.86 -9.72
CA GLU A 13 3.66 -9.45 -9.01
C GLU A 13 3.90 -9.15 -7.52
N LEU A 14 3.79 -7.87 -7.21
CA LEU A 14 3.76 -7.30 -5.88
C LEU A 14 2.47 -7.73 -5.16
N PRO A 15 2.53 -8.00 -3.85
CA PRO A 15 1.34 -8.02 -3.02
C PRO A 15 0.57 -6.68 -3.16
N ALA A 16 -0.75 -6.72 -3.30
CA ALA A 16 -1.59 -5.53 -3.50
C ALA A 16 -1.27 -4.40 -2.50
N ARG A 17 -1.16 -4.76 -1.21
CA ARG A 17 -0.81 -3.83 -0.12
C ARG A 17 0.56 -3.14 -0.26
N PHE A 18 1.43 -3.59 -1.17
CA PHE A 18 2.74 -2.98 -1.41
C PHE A 18 2.73 -1.97 -2.57
N VAL A 19 1.74 -2.02 -3.46
CA VAL A 19 1.71 -1.18 -4.68
C VAL A 19 1.62 0.30 -4.30
N ARG A 20 0.59 0.70 -3.55
CA ARG A 20 0.40 2.12 -3.19
C ARG A 20 1.56 2.70 -2.34
N PRO A 21 2.05 2.04 -1.27
CA PRO A 21 3.24 2.54 -0.55
C PRO A 21 4.50 2.59 -1.44
N GLY A 22 4.67 1.61 -2.35
CA GLY A 22 5.76 1.59 -3.31
C GLY A 22 5.72 2.77 -4.28
N LEU A 23 4.54 3.13 -4.78
CA LEU A 23 4.34 4.31 -5.63
C LEU A 23 4.70 5.61 -4.92
N GLN A 24 4.24 5.78 -3.68
CA GLN A 24 4.55 6.98 -2.90
C GLN A 24 6.05 7.07 -2.57
N SER A 25 6.68 5.95 -2.28
CA SER A 25 8.13 5.90 -2.04
C SER A 25 8.92 6.24 -3.30
N LEU A 26 8.55 5.68 -4.46
CA LEU A 26 9.20 5.99 -5.74
C LEU A 26 9.02 7.47 -6.10
N LYS A 27 7.80 8.02 -5.91
CA LYS A 27 7.50 9.45 -6.10
C LYS A 27 8.42 10.32 -5.27
N GLY A 28 8.48 10.08 -3.95
CA GLY A 28 9.35 10.82 -3.04
C GLY A 28 10.82 10.71 -3.43
N VAL A 29 11.31 9.51 -3.77
CA VAL A 29 12.69 9.31 -4.24
C VAL A 29 13.03 10.16 -5.47
N VAL A 30 12.12 10.26 -6.43
CA VAL A 30 12.32 11.07 -7.65
C VAL A 30 12.24 12.57 -7.33
N GLU A 31 11.26 13.01 -6.55
CA GLU A 31 11.11 14.42 -6.15
C GLU A 31 12.30 14.90 -5.33
N ASP A 32 12.76 14.12 -4.35
CA ASP A 32 13.92 14.42 -3.52
C ASP A 32 15.18 14.54 -4.38
N LEU A 33 15.37 13.61 -5.33
CA LEU A 33 16.52 13.63 -6.24
C LEU A 33 16.55 14.91 -7.11
N LEU A 34 15.40 15.31 -7.65
CA LEU A 34 15.29 16.54 -8.45
C LEU A 34 15.49 17.79 -7.60
N ALA A 35 14.89 17.83 -6.41
CA ALA A 35 14.99 18.95 -5.48
C ALA A 35 16.41 19.16 -4.95
N GLU A 36 17.09 18.09 -4.52
CA GLU A 36 18.49 18.15 -4.07
C GLU A 36 19.42 18.65 -5.19
N ALA A 37 19.12 18.32 -6.44
CA ALA A 37 19.86 18.79 -7.61
C ALA A 37 19.44 20.19 -8.10
N ARG A 38 18.46 20.83 -7.43
CA ARG A 38 17.87 22.13 -7.82
C ARG A 38 17.28 22.12 -9.22
N ILE A 39 16.83 20.97 -9.71
CA ILE A 39 16.15 20.88 -11.00
C ILE A 39 14.72 21.36 -10.80
N PRO A 40 14.25 22.38 -11.54
CA PRO A 40 12.85 22.78 -11.46
C PRO A 40 11.95 21.68 -12.04
N PHE A 41 10.85 21.38 -11.37
CA PHE A 41 9.87 20.39 -11.80
C PHE A 41 8.45 20.79 -11.39
N GLY A 42 7.47 20.31 -12.16
CA GLY A 42 6.03 20.50 -11.92
C GLY A 42 5.40 19.35 -11.12
N GLU A 43 4.13 19.08 -11.39
CA GLU A 43 3.37 18.02 -10.67
C GLU A 43 3.94 16.63 -10.98
N ALA A 44 4.16 15.82 -9.93
CA ALA A 44 4.50 14.40 -10.05
C ALA A 44 3.26 13.52 -9.85
N ARG A 45 2.90 12.76 -10.88
CA ARG A 45 1.80 11.79 -10.88
C ARG A 45 2.32 10.37 -10.82
N VAL A 46 1.61 9.50 -10.13
CA VAL A 46 1.96 8.08 -9.99
C VAL A 46 1.03 7.20 -10.81
N TYR A 47 1.61 6.16 -11.40
CA TYR A 47 0.88 5.11 -12.09
C TYR A 47 1.43 3.76 -11.65
N GLY A 48 0.60 2.76 -11.43
CA GLY A 48 1.10 1.49 -10.92
C GLY A 48 0.12 0.35 -10.99
N THR A 49 0.63 -0.84 -11.18
CA THR A 49 -0.12 -2.09 -11.24
C THR A 49 0.63 -3.13 -10.37
N PRO A 50 0.14 -4.38 -10.22
CA PRO A 50 0.87 -5.40 -9.47
C PRO A 50 2.32 -5.60 -9.95
N ARG A 51 2.64 -5.27 -11.20
CA ARG A 51 3.94 -5.55 -11.82
C ARG A 51 4.76 -4.29 -12.12
N ARG A 52 4.25 -3.10 -11.80
CA ARG A 52 4.96 -1.85 -12.10
C ARG A 52 4.66 -0.74 -11.10
N LEU A 53 5.67 0.08 -10.89
CA LEU A 53 5.58 1.35 -10.17
C LEU A 53 6.16 2.42 -11.08
N ALA A 54 5.42 3.50 -11.34
CA ALA A 54 5.87 4.57 -12.22
C ALA A 54 5.53 5.94 -11.67
N VAL A 55 6.39 6.91 -12.01
CA VAL A 55 6.23 8.32 -11.72
C VAL A 55 6.41 9.09 -13.02
N VAL A 56 5.48 9.99 -13.30
CA VAL A 56 5.54 10.95 -14.41
C VAL A 56 5.55 12.34 -13.81
N VAL A 57 6.61 13.09 -14.04
CA VAL A 57 6.80 14.44 -13.50
C VAL A 57 6.72 15.44 -14.64
N ALA A 58 5.81 16.41 -14.54
CA ALA A 58 5.65 17.47 -15.52
C ALA A 58 6.79 18.50 -15.42
N ASP A 59 7.02 19.24 -16.51
CA ASP A 59 7.85 20.45 -16.54
C ASP A 59 9.27 20.32 -15.95
N VAL A 60 9.92 19.16 -16.09
CA VAL A 60 11.27 18.93 -15.54
C VAL A 60 12.32 19.65 -16.38
N GLY A 61 13.13 20.49 -15.75
CA GLY A 61 14.26 21.16 -16.36
C GLY A 61 15.38 20.19 -16.79
N SER A 62 16.12 20.56 -17.82
CA SER A 62 17.26 19.77 -18.32
C SER A 62 18.52 19.82 -17.43
N ALA A 63 18.57 20.76 -16.49
CA ALA A 63 19.65 20.93 -15.52
C ALA A 63 19.13 21.66 -14.28
N GLY A 64 19.89 21.57 -13.19
CA GLY A 64 19.65 22.35 -11.99
C GLY A 64 19.86 23.85 -12.22
N GLU A 65 19.30 24.68 -11.35
CA GLU A 65 19.58 26.11 -11.35
C GLU A 65 20.97 26.39 -10.79
N ASP A 66 21.66 27.32 -11.45
CA ASP A 66 22.93 27.87 -10.97
C ASP A 66 22.67 28.64 -9.67
N LEU A 67 23.51 28.40 -8.66
CA LEU A 67 23.43 29.09 -7.37
C LEU A 67 24.65 29.99 -7.22
N GLU A 68 24.40 31.27 -7.01
CA GLU A 68 25.43 32.22 -6.58
C GLU A 68 25.28 32.43 -5.07
N GLU A 69 26.25 31.92 -4.30
CA GLU A 69 26.26 32.03 -2.84
C GLU A 69 27.33 33.01 -2.40
N GLU A 70 26.93 34.01 -1.60
CA GLU A 70 27.86 34.92 -0.96
C GLU A 70 28.35 34.34 0.37
N VAL A 71 29.63 33.94 0.41
CA VAL A 71 30.23 33.36 1.60
C VAL A 71 31.01 34.41 2.36
N LYS A 72 30.59 34.68 3.60
CA LYS A 72 31.27 35.59 4.52
C LYS A 72 32.50 34.92 5.15
N GLY A 73 33.63 35.62 5.05
CA GLY A 73 34.94 35.22 5.55
C GLY A 73 35.36 35.94 6.83
N PRO A 74 36.67 36.09 7.10
CA PRO A 74 37.17 36.77 8.29
C PRO A 74 36.96 38.30 8.23
N PRO A 75 37.06 39.01 9.38
CA PRO A 75 37.01 40.47 9.40
C PRO A 75 38.04 41.11 8.46
N ALA A 76 37.66 42.18 7.75
CA ALA A 76 38.49 42.81 6.73
C ALA A 76 39.87 43.24 7.26
N ARG A 77 39.93 43.67 8.53
CA ARG A 77 41.17 44.05 9.25
C ARG A 77 42.19 42.92 9.43
N ILE A 78 41.77 41.65 9.32
CA ILE A 78 42.63 40.48 9.45
C ILE A 78 42.98 39.92 8.06
N ALA A 79 42.12 40.19 7.07
CA ALA A 79 42.25 39.69 5.71
C ALA A 79 43.10 40.59 4.81
N PHE A 80 43.16 41.89 5.07
CA PHE A 80 44.00 42.85 4.35
C PHE A 80 44.93 43.56 5.34
N ASP A 81 46.18 43.77 4.94
CA ASP A 81 47.16 44.53 5.74
C ASP A 81 47.02 46.06 5.54
N GLU A 82 47.88 46.84 6.18
CA GLU A 82 47.88 48.31 6.10
C GLU A 82 48.18 48.85 4.69
N ALA A 83 48.77 48.05 3.81
CA ALA A 83 49.00 48.38 2.41
C ALA A 83 47.83 47.96 1.49
N GLY A 84 46.82 47.26 2.05
CA GLY A 84 45.68 46.74 1.31
C GLY A 84 45.94 45.38 0.65
N GLU A 85 47.07 44.74 0.93
CA GLU A 85 47.45 43.46 0.32
C GLU A 85 46.83 42.26 1.07
N PRO A 86 46.46 41.16 0.37
CA PRO A 86 45.85 39.99 0.99
C PRO A 86 46.80 39.29 1.97
N THR A 87 46.36 39.09 3.22
CA THR A 87 47.13 38.35 4.22
C THR A 87 47.00 36.84 4.05
N GLN A 88 47.75 36.05 4.85
CA GLN A 88 47.56 34.60 4.90
C GLN A 88 46.11 34.19 5.25
N ALA A 89 45.37 35.01 6.01
CA ALA A 89 43.98 34.73 6.34
C ALA A 89 43.07 34.88 5.11
N ALA A 90 43.30 35.90 4.26
CA ALA A 90 42.60 36.04 2.99
C ALA A 90 42.97 34.94 1.99
N ALA A 91 44.27 34.60 1.87
CA ALA A 91 44.72 33.52 1.00
C ALA A 91 44.17 32.15 1.42
N GLY A 92 44.13 31.87 2.73
CA GLY A 92 43.51 30.67 3.27
C GLY A 92 42.01 30.60 3.03
N PHE A 93 41.31 31.74 3.17
CA PHE A 93 39.88 31.84 2.88
C PHE A 93 39.55 31.65 1.39
N ALA A 94 40.31 32.30 0.49
CA ALA A 94 40.17 32.12 -0.96
C ALA A 94 40.37 30.66 -1.37
N ARG A 95 41.46 30.04 -0.89
CA ARG A 95 41.77 28.63 -1.16
C ARG A 95 40.70 27.66 -0.65
N LYS A 96 40.14 27.91 0.54
CA LYS A 96 39.06 27.10 1.11
C LYS A 96 37.81 27.09 0.23
N ASN A 97 37.52 28.21 -0.42
CA ASN A 97 36.33 28.41 -1.25
C ASN A 97 36.60 28.22 -2.76
N GLY A 98 37.83 27.83 -3.15
CA GLY A 98 38.18 27.56 -4.55
C GLY A 98 38.23 28.79 -5.46
N VAL A 99 38.36 29.99 -4.90
CA VAL A 99 38.43 31.27 -5.62
C VAL A 99 39.83 31.89 -5.52
N GLU A 100 40.15 32.86 -6.38
CA GLU A 100 41.41 33.61 -6.25
C GLU A 100 41.27 34.75 -5.22
N THR A 101 42.36 35.17 -4.60
CA THR A 101 42.34 36.28 -3.61
C THR A 101 41.85 37.60 -4.20
N LYS A 102 41.94 37.78 -5.52
CA LYS A 102 41.42 38.93 -6.24
C LYS A 102 39.89 38.95 -6.34
N ASP A 103 39.24 37.80 -6.17
CA ASP A 103 37.78 37.64 -6.25
C ASP A 103 37.11 37.86 -4.88
N LEU A 104 37.89 38.29 -3.88
CA LEU A 104 37.42 38.67 -2.56
C LEU A 104 37.00 40.15 -2.54
N PHE A 105 35.86 40.44 -1.93
CA PHE A 105 35.38 41.82 -1.74
C PHE A 105 35.05 42.10 -0.28
N ARG A 106 34.98 43.38 0.09
CA ARG A 106 34.56 43.79 1.43
C ARG A 106 33.04 43.85 1.51
N LEU A 107 32.50 43.24 2.57
CA LEU A 107 31.08 43.21 2.91
C LEU A 107 30.89 43.99 4.22
N GLU A 108 30.21 45.13 4.13
CA GLU A 108 29.80 45.91 5.30
C GLU A 108 28.63 45.21 5.99
N THR A 109 28.74 44.99 7.29
CA THR A 109 27.66 44.41 8.11
C THR A 109 27.51 45.18 9.41
N ASP A 110 26.36 45.05 10.08
CA ASP A 110 26.09 45.71 11.38
C ASP A 110 27.11 45.37 12.48
N LYS A 111 27.94 44.33 12.28
CA LYS A 111 29.01 43.87 13.18
C LYS A 111 30.42 44.25 12.71
N GLY A 112 30.53 45.13 11.71
CA GLY A 112 31.78 45.60 11.09
C GLY A 112 32.05 45.00 9.71
N ASP A 113 33.18 45.38 9.12
CA ASP A 113 33.59 44.97 7.77
C ASP A 113 34.19 43.57 7.76
N TYR A 114 33.70 42.74 6.85
CA TYR A 114 34.21 41.39 6.60
C TYR A 114 34.64 41.26 5.15
N VAL A 115 35.43 40.23 4.87
CA VAL A 115 35.67 39.80 3.49
C VAL A 115 34.60 38.80 3.10
N ALA A 116 34.14 38.85 1.85
CA ALA A 116 33.25 37.87 1.27
C ALA A 116 33.72 37.48 -0.13
N THR A 117 33.18 36.38 -0.64
CA THR A 117 33.33 35.97 -2.04
C THR A 117 32.01 35.42 -2.56
N ARG A 118 31.82 35.44 -3.88
CA ARG A 118 30.67 34.81 -4.52
C ARG A 118 31.11 33.50 -5.14
N ILE A 119 30.53 32.40 -4.67
CA ILE A 119 30.77 31.07 -5.20
C ILE A 119 29.64 30.78 -6.18
N GLN A 120 29.98 30.56 -7.44
CA GLN A 120 29.04 30.04 -8.44
C GLN A 120 29.06 28.52 -8.40
N GLN A 121 27.94 27.92 -8.03
CA GLN A 121 27.72 26.49 -8.14
C GLN A 121 26.86 26.22 -9.37
N GLN A 122 27.49 25.70 -10.42
CA GLN A 122 26.77 25.34 -11.62
C GLN A 122 25.75 24.23 -11.34
N GLY A 123 24.55 24.38 -11.89
CA GLY A 123 23.51 23.36 -11.82
C GLY A 123 23.94 22.07 -12.52
N ARG A 124 23.60 20.92 -11.92
CA ARG A 124 23.94 19.61 -12.48
C ARG A 124 23.00 19.24 -13.64
N PRO A 125 23.49 18.66 -14.75
CA PRO A 125 22.64 18.13 -15.81
C PRO A 125 21.70 17.04 -15.29
N LEU A 126 20.45 17.03 -15.76
CA LEU A 126 19.45 16.03 -15.36
C LEU A 126 19.94 14.58 -15.61
N ALA A 127 20.63 14.34 -16.72
CA ALA A 127 21.16 13.02 -17.05
C ALA A 127 22.15 12.50 -15.98
N GLU A 128 23.02 13.35 -15.46
CA GLU A 128 23.96 12.98 -14.38
C GLU A 128 23.25 12.73 -13.05
N VAL A 129 22.16 13.45 -12.81
CA VAL A 129 21.34 13.30 -11.60
C VAL A 129 20.59 11.98 -11.65
N VAL A 130 19.88 11.71 -12.76
CA VAL A 130 19.13 10.46 -12.98
C VAL A 130 20.04 9.23 -13.03
N ALA A 131 21.28 9.35 -13.49
CA ALA A 131 22.26 8.25 -13.45
C ALA A 131 22.49 7.69 -12.04
N THR A 132 22.26 8.48 -10.98
CA THR A 132 22.39 8.06 -9.57
C THR A 132 21.09 7.53 -8.95
N LEU A 133 19.97 7.59 -9.68
CA LEU A 133 18.64 7.21 -9.19
C LEU A 133 18.58 5.75 -8.70
N GLY A 134 19.34 4.86 -9.33
CA GLY A 134 19.36 3.43 -8.99
C GLY A 134 19.69 3.18 -7.52
N GLU A 135 20.65 3.91 -6.96
CA GLU A 135 21.07 3.76 -5.55
C GLU A 135 19.96 4.10 -4.55
N ARG A 136 19.02 4.97 -4.95
CA ARG A 136 17.88 5.39 -4.13
C ARG A 136 16.72 4.41 -4.29
N ILE A 137 16.47 3.95 -5.51
CA ILE A 137 15.47 2.91 -5.79
C ILE A 137 15.76 1.63 -4.99
N GLU A 138 17.03 1.23 -4.89
CA GLU A 138 17.44 0.04 -4.10
C GLU A 138 17.16 0.16 -2.58
N LYS A 139 16.94 1.38 -2.10
CA LYS A 139 16.65 1.70 -0.69
C LYS A 139 15.17 1.86 -0.40
N ILE A 140 14.28 1.75 -1.41
CA ILE A 140 12.83 1.85 -1.19
C ILE A 140 12.38 0.82 -0.14
N PRO A 141 11.69 1.27 0.93
CA PRO A 141 11.29 0.38 2.02
C PRO A 141 10.09 -0.47 1.61
N PHE A 142 10.16 -1.77 1.92
CA PHE A 142 9.02 -2.68 1.84
C PHE A 142 8.93 -3.54 3.11
N PRO A 143 7.72 -3.87 3.61
CA PRO A 143 7.55 -4.66 4.83
C PRO A 143 8.23 -6.04 4.77
N LYS A 144 8.24 -6.64 3.58
CA LYS A 144 8.96 -7.89 3.31
C LYS A 144 9.77 -7.71 2.04
N ARG A 145 11.07 -7.99 2.15
CA ARG A 145 12.02 -7.95 1.04
C ARG A 145 12.58 -9.35 0.81
N MET A 146 12.91 -9.65 -0.42
CA MET A 146 13.55 -10.89 -0.83
C MET A 146 14.82 -10.60 -1.63
N ARG A 147 15.72 -11.57 -1.65
CA ARG A 147 16.92 -11.56 -2.51
C ARG A 147 16.71 -12.58 -3.62
N TRP A 148 17.18 -12.27 -4.82
CA TRP A 148 17.21 -13.18 -5.95
C TRP A 148 18.55 -13.03 -6.66
N GLY A 149 19.19 -14.13 -7.04
CA GLY A 149 20.56 -14.09 -7.54
C GLY A 149 21.60 -13.74 -6.45
N TYR A 150 22.86 -13.77 -6.84
CA TYR A 150 23.98 -13.64 -5.91
C TYR A 150 24.38 -12.18 -5.63
N ASP A 151 24.23 -11.28 -6.61
CA ASP A 151 24.73 -9.90 -6.56
C ASP A 151 23.62 -8.83 -6.67
N VAL A 152 22.37 -9.20 -6.43
CA VAL A 152 21.23 -8.26 -6.50
C VAL A 152 20.75 -7.87 -5.11
N GLY A 153 20.61 -6.56 -4.88
CA GLY A 153 20.08 -6.01 -3.64
C GLY A 153 18.64 -6.48 -3.36
N PRO A 154 18.21 -6.54 -2.08
CA PRO A 154 16.87 -7.01 -1.75
C PRO A 154 15.78 -6.02 -2.17
N PHE A 155 14.66 -6.51 -2.70
CA PHE A 155 13.47 -5.72 -3.03
C PHE A 155 12.19 -6.52 -2.73
N ALA A 156 11.01 -5.93 -2.91
CA ALA A 156 9.74 -6.65 -2.68
C ALA A 156 9.60 -7.90 -3.56
N ARG A 157 10.01 -7.80 -4.83
CA ARG A 157 9.93 -8.84 -5.86
C ARG A 157 11.06 -8.68 -6.88
N PRO A 158 11.42 -9.73 -7.65
CA PRO A 158 12.42 -9.60 -8.71
C PRO A 158 12.10 -8.47 -9.69
N VAL A 159 13.08 -7.59 -9.92
CA VAL A 159 13.00 -6.47 -10.85
C VAL A 159 13.47 -6.93 -12.24
N HIS A 160 12.77 -6.48 -13.29
CA HIS A 160 12.96 -7.00 -14.65
C HIS A 160 13.24 -5.93 -15.70
N TRP A 161 12.66 -4.73 -15.57
CA TRP A 161 12.90 -3.64 -16.52
C TRP A 161 12.78 -2.27 -15.84
N PHE A 162 13.38 -1.27 -16.48
CA PHE A 162 13.22 0.13 -16.13
C PHE A 162 12.94 0.93 -17.40
N VAL A 163 12.03 1.92 -17.31
CA VAL A 163 11.88 2.95 -18.33
C VAL A 163 12.29 4.29 -17.75
N SER A 164 13.07 5.06 -18.50
CA SER A 164 13.61 6.34 -18.05
C SER A 164 13.73 7.32 -19.21
N LEU A 165 12.81 8.28 -19.29
CA LEU A 165 12.71 9.21 -20.42
C LEU A 165 12.51 10.66 -19.97
N HIS A 166 13.14 11.62 -20.64
CA HIS A 166 12.87 13.06 -20.53
C HIS A 166 12.39 13.59 -21.90
N GLY A 167 11.07 13.77 -22.04
CA GLY A 167 10.45 13.83 -23.37
C GLY A 167 10.74 12.54 -24.14
N GLU A 168 11.42 12.64 -25.28
CA GLU A 168 11.80 11.50 -26.14
C GLU A 168 13.20 10.94 -25.82
N GLU A 169 13.98 11.65 -25.01
CA GLU A 169 15.36 11.33 -24.70
C GLU A 169 15.44 10.27 -23.60
N ALA A 170 16.21 9.21 -23.81
CA ALA A 170 16.40 8.18 -22.80
C ALA A 170 17.51 8.59 -21.82
N LEU A 171 17.21 8.52 -20.52
CA LEU A 171 18.16 8.83 -19.46
C LEU A 171 18.68 7.52 -18.81
N PRO A 172 19.94 7.14 -19.04
CA PRO A 172 20.47 5.86 -18.57
C PRO A 172 20.72 5.86 -17.06
N PHE A 173 20.26 4.82 -16.38
CA PHE A 173 20.70 4.41 -15.06
C PHE A 173 20.65 2.87 -14.94
N GLN A 174 21.21 2.33 -13.87
CA GLN A 174 21.14 0.90 -13.56
C GLN A 174 20.77 0.69 -12.09
N ALA A 175 19.95 -0.32 -11.82
CA ALA A 175 19.64 -0.78 -10.46
C ALA A 175 19.34 -2.27 -10.50
N PHE A 176 19.69 -3.01 -9.44
CA PHE A 176 19.45 -4.45 -9.36
C PHE A 176 20.01 -5.27 -10.54
N GLY A 177 21.09 -4.77 -11.17
CA GLY A 177 21.66 -5.37 -12.38
C GLY A 177 20.89 -5.10 -13.67
N VAL A 178 19.79 -4.34 -13.63
CA VAL A 178 18.92 -4.02 -14.79
C VAL A 178 19.17 -2.58 -15.24
N ALA A 179 19.47 -2.40 -16.52
CA ALA A 179 19.64 -1.08 -17.13
C ALA A 179 18.28 -0.50 -17.56
N SER A 180 18.14 0.82 -17.47
CA SER A 180 16.98 1.53 -17.98
C SER A 180 16.97 1.64 -19.50
N GLY A 181 15.78 1.73 -20.07
CA GLY A 181 15.59 1.96 -21.49
C GLY A 181 14.25 2.64 -21.79
N ARG A 182 13.68 2.29 -22.94
CA ARG A 182 12.37 2.79 -23.41
C ARG A 182 11.31 1.70 -23.56
N HIS A 183 11.62 0.46 -23.20
CA HIS A 183 10.73 -0.68 -23.39
C HIS A 183 10.06 -1.04 -22.07
N SER A 184 8.73 -1.02 -22.08
CA SER A 184 7.89 -1.52 -21.01
C SER A 184 7.26 -2.86 -21.39
N GLN A 185 6.76 -3.59 -20.41
CA GLN A 185 6.05 -4.86 -20.60
C GLN A 185 4.54 -4.64 -20.65
N GLY A 186 3.84 -5.38 -21.50
CA GLY A 186 2.38 -5.38 -21.55
C GLY A 186 1.75 -6.39 -20.61
N HIS A 187 0.44 -6.55 -20.74
CA HIS A 187 -0.31 -7.53 -19.96
C HIS A 187 0.21 -8.96 -20.25
N ARG A 188 0.38 -9.81 -19.22
CA ARG A 188 0.99 -11.16 -19.38
C ARG A 188 0.28 -12.02 -20.45
N VAL A 189 -1.03 -11.89 -20.55
CA VAL A 189 -1.84 -12.68 -21.49
C VAL A 189 -2.07 -11.92 -22.80
N HIS A 190 -2.40 -10.63 -22.71
CA HIS A 190 -2.96 -9.85 -23.81
C HIS A 190 -1.97 -8.91 -24.50
N GLY A 191 -0.83 -8.63 -23.85
CA GLY A 191 0.15 -7.64 -24.27
C GLY A 191 1.56 -8.19 -24.40
N LYS A 192 1.72 -9.46 -24.82
CA LYS A 192 3.02 -10.15 -24.90
C LYS A 192 4.09 -9.43 -25.72
N ALA A 193 3.69 -8.57 -26.66
CA ALA A 193 4.61 -7.79 -27.47
C ALA A 193 5.37 -6.71 -26.66
N GLY A 194 4.88 -6.33 -25.47
CA GLY A 194 5.40 -5.18 -24.74
C GLY A 194 5.12 -3.87 -25.47
N ALA A 195 5.59 -2.76 -24.91
CA ALA A 195 5.41 -1.43 -25.46
C ALA A 195 6.74 -0.68 -25.54
N GLU A 196 7.08 -0.17 -26.71
CA GLU A 196 8.11 0.86 -26.84
C GLU A 196 7.48 2.23 -26.53
N ILE A 197 8.05 2.95 -25.59
CA ILE A 197 7.57 4.26 -25.14
C ILE A 197 8.33 5.32 -25.95
N ALA A 198 7.64 5.97 -26.90
CA ALA A 198 8.24 6.96 -27.78
C ALA A 198 8.68 8.23 -27.02
N SER A 199 7.84 8.70 -26.10
CA SER A 199 8.10 9.82 -25.20
C SER A 199 7.44 9.60 -23.84
N ALA A 200 7.92 10.32 -22.82
CA ALA A 200 7.33 10.30 -21.48
C ALA A 200 5.81 10.58 -21.48
N ASP A 201 5.34 11.52 -22.32
CA ASP A 201 3.92 11.86 -22.45
C ASP A 201 3.07 10.75 -23.08
N ALA A 202 3.68 9.87 -23.89
CA ALA A 202 3.00 8.74 -24.52
C ALA A 202 2.78 7.54 -23.58
N TYR A 203 3.34 7.56 -22.37
CA TYR A 203 3.43 6.40 -21.48
C TYR A 203 2.10 5.66 -21.28
N THR A 204 1.05 6.36 -20.84
CA THR A 204 -0.24 5.72 -20.53
C THR A 204 -0.92 5.18 -21.78
N ALA A 205 -0.86 5.92 -22.89
CA ALA A 205 -1.41 5.48 -24.18
C ALA A 205 -0.69 4.22 -24.71
N SER A 206 0.64 4.19 -24.62
CA SER A 206 1.45 3.04 -25.01
C SER A 206 1.13 1.79 -24.19
N LEU A 207 0.92 1.93 -22.87
CA LEU A 207 0.52 0.81 -22.01
C LEU A 207 -0.90 0.31 -22.31
N ARG A 208 -1.85 1.22 -22.55
CA ARG A 208 -3.22 0.86 -22.92
C ARG A 208 -3.29 0.06 -24.23
N ALA A 209 -2.43 0.41 -25.20
CA ALA A 209 -2.32 -0.34 -26.46
C ALA A 209 -1.88 -1.80 -26.27
N VAL A 210 -1.26 -2.13 -25.14
CA VAL A 210 -0.82 -3.49 -24.78
C VAL A 210 -1.61 -4.05 -23.59
N ALA A 211 -2.87 -3.63 -23.49
CA ALA A 211 -3.87 -4.09 -22.53
C ALA A 211 -3.51 -3.86 -21.06
N VAL A 212 -2.71 -2.83 -20.75
CA VAL A 212 -2.42 -2.41 -19.38
C VAL A 212 -3.09 -1.06 -19.13
N GLU A 213 -3.94 -0.97 -18.11
CA GLU A 213 -4.39 0.33 -17.58
C GLU A 213 -3.51 0.68 -16.38
N PRO A 214 -2.52 1.57 -16.52
CA PRO A 214 -1.58 1.88 -15.44
C PRO A 214 -2.18 2.84 -14.40
N ASP A 215 -3.27 3.54 -14.74
CA ASP A 215 -3.96 4.45 -13.83
C ASP A 215 -4.82 3.65 -12.83
N ARG A 216 -4.67 3.95 -11.54
CA ARG A 216 -5.44 3.28 -10.46
C ARG A 216 -6.88 3.76 -10.45
N ASP A 217 -7.12 5.05 -10.67
CA ASP A 217 -8.45 5.64 -10.56
C ASP A 217 -9.34 5.18 -11.71
N VAL A 218 -8.78 5.07 -12.92
CA VAL A 218 -9.49 4.51 -14.08
C VAL A 218 -9.86 3.04 -13.86
N ARG A 219 -8.95 2.22 -13.31
CA ARG A 219 -9.26 0.81 -12.98
C ARG A 219 -10.32 0.72 -11.89
N ARG A 220 -10.23 1.56 -10.85
CA ARG A 220 -11.21 1.61 -9.76
C ARG A 220 -12.61 1.90 -10.29
N GLU A 221 -12.73 2.94 -11.11
CA GLU A 221 -14.00 3.32 -11.73
C GLU A 221 -14.55 2.18 -12.58
N ARG A 222 -13.73 1.56 -13.42
CA ARG A 222 -14.15 0.42 -14.26
C ARG A 222 -14.66 -0.75 -13.42
N ILE A 223 -13.90 -1.15 -12.39
CA ILE A 223 -14.32 -2.25 -11.48
C ILE A 223 -15.67 -1.92 -10.87
N LEU A 224 -15.84 -0.70 -10.34
CA LEU A 224 -17.08 -0.30 -9.67
C LEU A 224 -18.28 -0.27 -10.61
N VAL A 225 -18.13 0.32 -11.80
CA VAL A 225 -19.21 0.43 -12.79
C VAL A 225 -19.64 -0.96 -13.24
N ASP A 226 -18.68 -1.79 -13.66
CA ASP A 226 -18.96 -3.11 -14.22
C ASP A 226 -19.50 -4.07 -13.13
N ALA A 227 -18.91 -4.06 -11.93
CA ALA A 227 -19.37 -4.90 -10.83
C ALA A 227 -20.78 -4.50 -10.34
N LYS A 228 -21.11 -3.20 -10.29
CA LYS A 228 -22.46 -2.75 -9.95
C LYS A 228 -23.48 -3.17 -11.00
N ALA A 229 -23.15 -3.05 -12.28
CA ALA A 229 -24.02 -3.51 -13.35
C ALA A 229 -24.27 -5.03 -13.28
N LEU A 230 -23.23 -5.82 -12.98
CA LEU A 230 -23.36 -7.26 -12.79
C LEU A 230 -24.20 -7.62 -11.56
N ALA A 231 -24.01 -6.94 -10.42
CA ALA A 231 -24.83 -7.14 -9.23
C ALA A 231 -26.31 -6.85 -9.50
N GLN A 232 -26.62 -5.75 -10.20
CA GLN A 232 -27.98 -5.42 -10.62
C GLN A 232 -28.57 -6.49 -11.54
N SER A 233 -27.78 -7.01 -12.49
CA SER A 233 -28.23 -8.11 -13.36
C SER A 233 -28.53 -9.41 -12.58
N ALA A 234 -27.94 -9.58 -11.39
CA ALA A 234 -28.20 -10.69 -10.50
C ALA A 234 -29.42 -10.47 -9.58
N GLY A 235 -30.03 -9.28 -9.62
CA GLY A 235 -31.17 -8.90 -8.78
C GLY A 235 -30.79 -8.25 -7.45
N GLY A 236 -29.57 -7.73 -7.32
CA GLY A 236 -29.10 -7.11 -6.08
C GLY A 236 -28.12 -5.95 -6.29
N GLN A 237 -27.41 -5.62 -5.22
CA GLN A 237 -26.38 -4.59 -5.17
C GLN A 237 -25.11 -5.15 -4.52
N LEU A 238 -23.97 -4.49 -4.76
CA LEU A 238 -22.74 -4.87 -4.10
C LEU A 238 -22.82 -4.54 -2.61
N VAL A 239 -22.36 -5.45 -1.77
CA VAL A 239 -22.01 -5.12 -0.38
C VAL A 239 -20.87 -4.11 -0.42
N GLU A 240 -21.00 -2.99 0.30
CA GLU A 240 -19.99 -1.93 0.30
C GLU A 240 -18.68 -2.42 0.95
N ASP A 241 -17.61 -2.46 0.15
CA ASP A 241 -16.26 -2.74 0.65
C ASP A 241 -15.20 -1.92 -0.12
N PRO A 242 -14.99 -0.65 0.26
CA PRO A 242 -14.00 0.20 -0.39
C PRO A 242 -12.58 -0.35 -0.34
N GLU A 243 -12.22 -1.08 0.73
CA GLU A 243 -10.87 -1.64 0.90
C GLU A 243 -10.61 -2.82 -0.04
N LEU A 244 -11.60 -3.69 -0.22
CA LEU A 244 -11.51 -4.77 -1.19
C LEU A 244 -11.42 -4.22 -2.61
N ILE A 245 -12.16 -3.15 -2.94
CA ILE A 245 -12.05 -2.49 -4.24
C ILE A 245 -10.62 -1.97 -4.48
N GLU A 246 -10.01 -1.30 -3.51
CA GLU A 246 -8.60 -0.88 -3.62
C GLU A 246 -7.65 -2.07 -3.79
N THR A 247 -7.92 -3.18 -3.09
CA THR A 247 -7.14 -4.40 -3.22
C THR A 247 -7.26 -4.99 -4.63
N LEU A 248 -8.47 -5.05 -5.20
CA LEU A 248 -8.73 -5.55 -6.55
C LEU A 248 -8.08 -4.68 -7.64
N VAL A 249 -8.06 -3.36 -7.45
CA VAL A 249 -7.29 -2.44 -8.29
C VAL A 249 -5.82 -2.84 -8.26
N ASP A 250 -5.24 -3.03 -7.08
CA ASP A 250 -3.82 -3.36 -6.93
C ASP A 250 -3.48 -4.84 -7.19
N LEU A 251 -4.45 -5.66 -7.58
CA LEU A 251 -4.29 -7.05 -8.04
C LEU A 251 -4.37 -7.21 -9.57
N THR A 252 -4.82 -6.19 -10.30
CA THR A 252 -5.12 -6.31 -11.73
C THR A 252 -4.47 -5.22 -12.57
N GLU A 253 -3.91 -5.55 -13.73
CA GLU A 253 -3.51 -4.57 -14.76
C GLU A 253 -4.67 -4.29 -15.74
N HIS A 254 -5.59 -5.26 -15.88
CA HIS A 254 -6.73 -5.22 -16.78
C HIS A 254 -7.96 -5.90 -16.13
N PRO A 255 -8.59 -5.26 -15.13
CA PRO A 255 -9.73 -5.83 -14.42
C PRO A 255 -10.93 -6.14 -15.33
N MET A 256 -11.47 -7.33 -15.18
CA MET A 256 -12.65 -7.86 -15.86
C MET A 256 -13.55 -8.52 -14.80
N PRO A 257 -14.55 -7.78 -14.26
CA PRO A 257 -15.53 -8.35 -13.35
C PRO A 257 -16.36 -9.46 -14.02
N VAL A 258 -16.66 -10.52 -13.26
CA VAL A 258 -17.42 -11.69 -13.68
C VAL A 258 -18.39 -12.07 -12.56
N LEU A 259 -19.66 -12.21 -12.90
CA LEU A 259 -20.70 -12.70 -11.99
C LEU A 259 -20.60 -14.22 -11.87
N GLY A 260 -20.49 -14.71 -10.64
CA GLY A 260 -20.63 -16.11 -10.28
C GLY A 260 -21.77 -16.34 -9.29
N ARG A 261 -22.18 -17.60 -9.14
CA ARG A 261 -23.23 -18.02 -8.20
C ARG A 261 -22.79 -19.24 -7.39
N PHE A 262 -23.38 -19.39 -6.22
CA PHE A 262 -23.17 -20.57 -5.38
C PHE A 262 -24.50 -21.20 -4.98
N ASP A 263 -24.44 -22.38 -4.37
CA ASP A 263 -25.63 -23.09 -3.89
C ASP A 263 -26.34 -22.27 -2.80
N ALA A 264 -27.64 -22.02 -2.96
CA ALA A 264 -28.42 -21.25 -2.01
C ALA A 264 -28.46 -21.89 -0.60
N GLY A 265 -28.19 -23.20 -0.48
CA GLY A 265 -28.08 -23.87 0.82
C GLY A 265 -26.96 -23.31 1.71
N TYR A 266 -25.92 -22.67 1.14
CA TYR A 266 -24.91 -22.00 1.96
C TYR A 266 -25.43 -20.74 2.66
N LEU A 267 -26.56 -20.17 2.21
CA LEU A 267 -27.18 -19.02 2.88
C LEU A 267 -27.73 -19.35 4.28
N GLU A 268 -27.74 -20.63 4.67
CA GLU A 268 -27.99 -21.05 6.06
C GLU A 268 -26.82 -20.71 7.01
N LEU A 269 -25.61 -20.52 6.47
CA LEU A 269 -24.44 -20.10 7.24
C LEU A 269 -24.53 -18.60 7.58
N PRO A 270 -23.85 -18.16 8.66
CA PRO A 270 -23.80 -16.75 9.01
C PRO A 270 -23.28 -15.89 7.86
N ARG A 271 -23.94 -14.75 7.64
CA ARG A 271 -23.57 -13.76 6.62
C ARG A 271 -22.10 -13.37 6.69
N SER A 272 -21.59 -13.06 7.88
CA SER A 272 -20.20 -12.65 8.08
C SER A 272 -19.19 -13.73 7.75
N LEU A 273 -19.54 -15.00 7.99
CA LEU A 273 -18.71 -16.14 7.61
C LEU A 273 -18.58 -16.27 6.09
N LEU A 274 -19.70 -16.19 5.37
CA LEU A 274 -19.71 -16.23 3.90
C LEU A 274 -18.97 -15.03 3.29
N ILE A 275 -19.20 -13.83 3.82
CA ILE A 275 -18.50 -12.62 3.38
C ILE A 275 -17.01 -12.72 3.65
N SER A 276 -16.59 -13.21 4.83
CA SER A 276 -15.16 -13.35 5.13
C SER A 276 -14.48 -14.31 4.17
N GLU A 277 -15.10 -15.47 3.87
CA GLU A 277 -14.57 -16.40 2.88
C GLU A 277 -14.40 -15.78 1.50
N MET A 278 -15.45 -15.09 1.01
CA MET A 278 -15.41 -14.38 -0.26
C MET A 278 -14.33 -13.30 -0.25
N ARG A 279 -14.27 -12.48 0.80
CA ARG A 279 -13.37 -11.31 0.91
C ARG A 279 -11.92 -11.70 1.12
N GLU A 280 -11.64 -12.54 2.12
CA GLU A 280 -10.29 -12.81 2.58
C GLU A 280 -9.55 -13.82 1.72
N HIS A 281 -10.20 -14.93 1.39
CA HIS A 281 -9.54 -16.01 0.65
C HIS A 281 -9.61 -15.82 -0.85
N GLN A 282 -10.73 -15.28 -1.36
CA GLN A 282 -10.98 -15.22 -2.81
C GLN A 282 -11.02 -13.81 -3.40
N LYS A 283 -11.11 -12.77 -2.56
CA LYS A 283 -11.22 -11.37 -2.99
C LYS A 283 -12.44 -11.13 -3.90
N TYR A 284 -13.55 -11.80 -3.61
CA TYR A 284 -14.82 -11.64 -4.29
C TYR A 284 -15.69 -10.59 -3.60
N LEU A 285 -16.43 -9.82 -4.40
CA LEU A 285 -17.40 -8.87 -3.90
C LEU A 285 -18.73 -9.61 -3.69
N ALA A 286 -19.27 -9.54 -2.48
CA ALA A 286 -20.57 -10.09 -2.13
C ALA A 286 -21.71 -9.28 -2.77
N VAL A 287 -22.83 -9.93 -3.05
CA VAL A 287 -24.05 -9.30 -3.56
C VAL A 287 -25.19 -9.51 -2.57
N GLU A 288 -25.96 -8.46 -2.31
CA GLU A 288 -27.13 -8.48 -1.42
C GLU A 288 -28.37 -7.87 -2.09
N ASP A 289 -29.54 -8.16 -1.55
CA ASP A 289 -30.79 -7.53 -1.98
C ASP A 289 -31.03 -6.16 -1.30
N ASP A 290 -32.14 -5.52 -1.66
CA ASP A 290 -32.55 -4.22 -1.10
C ASP A 290 -32.88 -4.26 0.41
N GLN A 291 -33.01 -5.46 1.00
CA GLN A 291 -33.25 -5.67 2.43
C GLN A 291 -31.95 -5.99 3.19
N GLY A 292 -30.81 -5.98 2.52
CA GLY A 292 -29.51 -6.35 3.10
C GLY A 292 -29.34 -7.86 3.31
N GLN A 293 -30.17 -8.70 2.69
CA GLN A 293 -29.99 -10.15 2.71
C GLN A 293 -29.00 -10.57 1.64
N LEU A 294 -28.06 -11.46 2.01
CA LEU A 294 -27.05 -11.93 1.07
C LEU A 294 -27.71 -12.78 -0.03
N LEU A 295 -27.38 -12.50 -1.29
CA LEU A 295 -27.78 -13.32 -2.42
C LEU A 295 -26.75 -14.44 -2.65
N ASN A 296 -27.16 -15.52 -3.30
CA ASN A 296 -26.26 -16.60 -3.72
C ASN A 296 -25.43 -16.23 -4.96
N ALA A 297 -24.88 -15.01 -4.96
CA ALA A 297 -24.16 -14.39 -6.06
C ALA A 297 -22.96 -13.60 -5.53
N PHE A 298 -21.91 -13.56 -6.34
CA PHE A 298 -20.69 -12.81 -6.05
C PHE A 298 -20.06 -12.30 -7.35
N ILE A 299 -19.24 -11.26 -7.25
CA ILE A 299 -18.46 -10.75 -8.37
C ILE A 299 -16.98 -11.05 -8.13
N ALA A 300 -16.39 -11.87 -8.99
CA ALA A 300 -14.95 -12.06 -9.08
C ALA A 300 -14.36 -11.02 -10.06
N VAL A 301 -13.12 -10.57 -9.83
CA VAL A 301 -12.44 -9.68 -10.79
C VAL A 301 -11.23 -10.40 -11.38
N SER A 302 -11.37 -10.80 -12.64
CA SER A 302 -10.29 -11.40 -13.42
C SER A 302 -9.33 -10.34 -13.93
N ASN A 303 -8.04 -10.66 -14.06
CA ASN A 303 -7.07 -9.81 -14.74
C ASN A 303 -7.05 -10.04 -16.27
N THR A 304 -7.93 -10.90 -16.79
CA THR A 304 -7.89 -11.36 -18.19
C THR A 304 -9.27 -11.24 -18.83
N ALA A 305 -9.36 -10.49 -19.93
CA ALA A 305 -10.48 -10.54 -20.86
C ALA A 305 -10.59 -11.93 -21.51
N SER A 306 -11.39 -12.80 -20.90
CA SER A 306 -11.69 -14.14 -21.44
C SER A 306 -12.68 -14.05 -22.59
N ARG A 307 -12.54 -14.94 -23.58
CA ARG A 307 -13.56 -15.12 -24.63
C ARG A 307 -14.78 -15.88 -24.13
N GLU A 308 -14.62 -16.61 -23.02
CA GLU A 308 -15.65 -17.41 -22.37
C GLU A 308 -15.72 -17.01 -20.89
N PRO A 309 -16.37 -15.87 -20.54
CA PRO A 309 -16.47 -15.42 -19.16
C PRO A 309 -17.20 -16.42 -18.24
N GLN A 310 -18.10 -17.24 -18.80
CA GLN A 310 -18.83 -18.27 -18.04
C GLN A 310 -17.89 -19.35 -17.49
N VAL A 311 -16.88 -19.78 -18.26
CA VAL A 311 -15.88 -20.74 -17.77
C VAL A 311 -15.05 -20.13 -16.63
N VAL A 312 -14.79 -18.82 -16.67
CA VAL A 312 -14.15 -18.10 -15.56
C VAL A 312 -15.07 -18.09 -14.33
N ALA A 313 -16.37 -17.81 -14.51
CA ALA A 313 -17.34 -17.87 -13.42
C ALA A 313 -17.35 -19.26 -12.78
N GLU A 314 -17.61 -20.32 -13.54
CA GLU A 314 -17.65 -21.72 -13.08
C GLU A 314 -16.38 -22.12 -12.30
N GLY A 315 -15.20 -21.70 -12.79
CA GLY A 315 -13.95 -21.95 -12.09
C GLY A 315 -13.88 -21.28 -10.71
N ASN A 316 -14.35 -20.04 -10.59
CA ASN A 316 -14.42 -19.33 -9.31
C ASN A 316 -15.51 -19.92 -8.40
N GLU A 317 -16.64 -20.36 -8.95
CA GLU A 317 -17.72 -21.03 -8.20
C GLU A 317 -17.24 -22.34 -7.57
N LEU A 318 -16.46 -23.14 -8.30
CA LEU A 318 -15.86 -24.38 -7.76
C LEU A 318 -14.90 -24.12 -6.61
N VAL A 319 -14.08 -23.07 -6.72
CA VAL A 319 -13.14 -22.68 -5.65
C VAL A 319 -13.91 -22.18 -4.43
N LEU A 320 -14.93 -21.34 -4.63
CA LEU A 320 -15.75 -20.82 -3.54
C LEU A 320 -16.53 -21.94 -2.83
N LYS A 321 -17.05 -22.90 -3.60
CA LYS A 321 -17.75 -24.06 -3.05
C LYS A 321 -16.87 -24.81 -2.04
N ALA A 322 -15.63 -25.12 -2.41
CA ALA A 322 -14.72 -25.83 -1.50
C ALA A 322 -14.47 -25.04 -0.20
N ARG A 323 -14.38 -23.71 -0.30
CA ARG A 323 -14.23 -22.83 0.87
C ARG A 323 -15.45 -22.80 1.77
N PHE A 324 -16.65 -22.71 1.19
CA PHE A 324 -17.88 -22.77 1.97
C PHE A 324 -18.14 -24.14 2.60
N GLU A 325 -17.67 -25.23 2.00
CA GLU A 325 -17.67 -26.55 2.65
C GLU A 325 -16.81 -26.58 3.91
N ASP A 326 -15.60 -26.02 3.85
CA ASP A 326 -14.70 -25.93 5.01
C ASP A 326 -15.33 -25.05 6.12
N ALA A 327 -15.84 -23.87 5.75
CA ALA A 327 -16.52 -22.97 6.69
C ALA A 327 -17.76 -23.62 7.34
N ARG A 328 -18.57 -24.35 6.55
CA ARG A 328 -19.72 -25.11 7.05
C ARG A 328 -19.29 -26.17 8.06
N PHE A 329 -18.24 -26.93 7.73
CA PHE A 329 -17.73 -27.97 8.62
C PHE A 329 -17.36 -27.41 9.99
N TYR A 330 -16.61 -26.30 10.05
CA TYR A 330 -16.25 -25.67 11.32
C TYR A 330 -17.48 -25.18 12.08
N PHE A 331 -18.41 -24.53 11.40
CA PHE A 331 -19.63 -24.01 12.02
C PHE A 331 -20.52 -25.13 12.59
N GLU A 332 -20.69 -26.23 11.85
CA GLU A 332 -21.44 -27.41 12.28
C GLU A 332 -20.75 -28.18 13.41
N GLU A 333 -19.41 -28.25 13.39
CA GLU A 333 -18.64 -28.89 14.46
C GLU A 333 -18.73 -28.08 15.76
N ASP A 334 -18.56 -26.77 15.69
CA ASP A 334 -18.72 -25.86 16.82
C ASP A 334 -20.15 -25.88 17.37
N ALA A 335 -21.15 -26.16 16.52
CA ALA A 335 -22.55 -26.25 16.93
C ALA A 335 -22.90 -27.44 17.83
N LYS A 336 -22.00 -28.40 17.98
CA LYS A 336 -22.20 -29.58 18.83
C LYS A 336 -21.95 -29.33 20.31
N THR A 337 -21.33 -28.19 20.66
CA THR A 337 -20.93 -27.86 22.02
C THR A 337 -21.41 -26.44 22.34
N LEU A 338 -21.98 -26.25 23.53
CA LEU A 338 -22.46 -24.93 23.93
C LEU A 338 -21.28 -23.97 24.12
N LEU A 339 -21.47 -22.69 23.82
CA LEU A 339 -20.45 -21.66 23.95
C LEU A 339 -19.89 -21.59 25.37
N ILE A 340 -20.73 -21.83 26.40
CA ILE A 340 -20.27 -21.88 27.78
C ILE A 340 -19.33 -23.06 28.06
N GLU A 341 -19.55 -24.21 27.42
CA GLU A 341 -18.68 -25.38 27.54
C GLU A 341 -17.38 -25.14 26.77
N GLN A 342 -17.45 -24.45 25.62
CA GLN A 342 -16.26 -23.98 24.91
C GLN A 342 -15.43 -23.04 25.78
N ALA A 343 -16.06 -22.15 26.56
CA ALA A 343 -15.39 -21.22 27.46
C ALA A 343 -14.48 -21.91 28.48
N GLU A 344 -14.77 -23.15 28.88
CA GLU A 344 -13.92 -23.92 29.80
C GLU A 344 -12.52 -24.17 29.21
N ARG A 345 -12.42 -24.31 27.89
CA ARG A 345 -11.15 -24.52 27.17
C ARG A 345 -10.26 -23.26 27.17
N LEU A 346 -10.78 -22.10 27.58
CA LEU A 346 -9.96 -20.90 27.77
C LEU A 346 -8.95 -21.04 28.90
N GLU A 347 -9.11 -22.03 29.78
CA GLU A 347 -8.12 -22.33 30.83
C GLU A 347 -6.78 -22.78 30.23
N ASP A 348 -6.83 -23.46 29.08
CA ASP A 348 -5.63 -23.92 28.36
C ASP A 348 -4.97 -22.80 27.54
N VAL A 349 -5.60 -21.63 27.42
CA VAL A 349 -5.09 -20.51 26.62
C VAL A 349 -4.37 -19.51 27.53
N LEU A 350 -3.04 -19.54 27.51
CA LEU A 350 -2.22 -18.61 28.27
C LEU A 350 -2.44 -17.17 27.80
N TRP A 351 -2.91 -16.29 28.70
CA TRP A 351 -3.02 -14.85 28.43
C TRP A 351 -1.73 -14.11 28.78
N GLU A 352 -1.27 -14.27 30.02
CA GLU A 352 -0.01 -13.67 30.49
C GLU A 352 0.58 -14.55 31.61
N ARG A 353 1.90 -14.71 31.64
CA ARG A 353 2.58 -15.69 32.49
C ARG A 353 2.31 -15.52 34.00
N ARG A 354 2.19 -14.30 34.49
CA ARG A 354 1.90 -13.96 35.89
C ARG A 354 0.41 -13.84 36.19
N LEU A 355 -0.42 -13.58 35.18
CA LEU A 355 -1.87 -13.39 35.33
C LEU A 355 -2.70 -14.63 34.92
N GLY A 356 -2.07 -15.63 34.32
CA GLY A 356 -2.67 -16.94 34.01
C GLY A 356 -3.40 -16.99 32.66
N SER A 357 -4.45 -17.81 32.62
CA SER A 357 -5.23 -18.15 31.43
C SER A 357 -6.17 -17.03 30.98
N LEU A 358 -6.75 -17.18 29.79
CA LEU A 358 -7.86 -16.34 29.33
C LEU A 358 -9.12 -16.58 30.17
N ALA A 359 -9.36 -17.80 30.68
CA ALA A 359 -10.46 -18.04 31.62
C ALA A 359 -10.30 -17.16 32.87
N LEU A 360 -9.13 -17.17 33.52
CA LEU A 360 -8.85 -16.30 34.68
C LEU A 360 -8.96 -14.80 34.33
N LYS A 361 -8.65 -14.41 33.09
CA LYS A 361 -8.87 -13.04 32.62
C LYS A 361 -10.37 -12.71 32.57
N THR A 362 -11.19 -13.58 32.00
CA THR A 362 -12.65 -13.37 31.92
C THR A 362 -13.31 -13.30 33.30
N GLU A 363 -12.85 -14.11 34.27
CA GLU A 363 -13.31 -14.02 35.66
C GLU A 363 -12.98 -12.66 36.30
N ARG A 364 -11.75 -12.16 36.10
CA ARG A 364 -11.36 -10.83 36.57
C ARG A 364 -12.19 -9.73 35.92
N VAL A 365 -12.46 -9.85 34.62
CA VAL A 365 -13.33 -8.90 33.90
C VAL A 365 -14.73 -8.91 34.52
N GLY A 366 -15.31 -10.07 34.79
CA GLY A 366 -16.60 -10.18 35.47
C GLY A 366 -16.61 -9.55 36.86
N GLY A 367 -15.58 -9.81 37.67
CA GLY A 367 -15.44 -9.18 38.99
C GLY A 367 -15.32 -7.65 38.93
N LEU A 368 -14.55 -7.13 37.98
CA LEU A 368 -14.42 -5.68 37.76
C LEU A 368 -15.74 -5.07 37.27
N ALA A 369 -16.44 -5.75 36.36
CA ALA A 369 -17.73 -5.30 35.84
C ALA A 369 -18.79 -5.20 36.96
N LEU A 370 -18.87 -6.22 37.82
CA LEU A 370 -19.76 -6.23 38.99
C LEU A 370 -19.43 -5.08 39.96
N TRP A 371 -18.15 -4.89 40.26
CA TRP A 371 -17.72 -3.79 41.12
C TRP A 371 -18.07 -2.42 40.52
N LEU A 372 -17.82 -2.21 39.22
CA LEU A 372 -18.19 -0.97 38.52
C LEU A 372 -19.70 -0.73 38.52
N ALA A 373 -20.51 -1.76 38.30
CA ALA A 373 -21.97 -1.65 38.34
C ALA A 373 -22.46 -1.19 39.74
N GLN A 374 -21.87 -1.74 40.81
CA GLN A 374 -22.16 -1.36 42.18
C GLN A 374 -21.77 0.10 42.48
N GLU A 375 -20.53 0.49 42.17
CA GLU A 375 -20.02 1.83 42.47
C GLU A 375 -20.70 2.94 41.66
N SER A 376 -21.09 2.63 40.41
CA SER A 376 -21.80 3.58 39.55
C SER A 376 -23.29 3.71 39.86
N GLY A 377 -23.85 2.80 40.66
CA GLY A 377 -25.29 2.73 40.92
C GLY A 377 -26.13 2.29 39.71
N LEU A 378 -25.50 1.70 38.69
CA LEU A 378 -26.21 1.15 37.53
C LEU A 378 -27.02 -0.08 37.95
N ARG A 379 -28.27 -0.13 37.51
CA ARG A 379 -29.13 -1.31 37.71
C ARG A 379 -28.90 -2.29 36.58
N VAL A 380 -28.04 -3.27 36.82
CA VAL A 380 -27.72 -4.37 35.90
C VAL A 380 -27.98 -5.68 36.64
N ASP A 381 -28.45 -6.70 35.93
CA ASP A 381 -28.55 -8.05 36.47
C ASP A 381 -27.14 -8.63 36.65
N ALA A 382 -26.77 -8.95 37.89
CA ALA A 382 -25.44 -9.43 38.24
C ALA A 382 -25.12 -10.80 37.62
N ASP A 383 -26.13 -11.66 37.45
CA ASP A 383 -25.96 -12.98 36.85
C ASP A 383 -25.72 -12.84 35.34
N GLN A 384 -26.48 -11.96 34.67
CA GLN A 384 -26.25 -11.65 33.25
C GLN A 384 -24.87 -11.02 33.03
N LEU A 385 -24.44 -10.10 33.90
CA LEU A 385 -23.13 -9.45 33.77
C LEU A 385 -21.98 -10.46 33.92
N THR A 386 -22.12 -11.39 34.86
CA THR A 386 -21.15 -12.48 35.06
C THR A 386 -21.18 -13.46 33.88
N ARG A 387 -22.36 -13.77 33.36
CA ARG A 387 -22.55 -14.64 32.18
C ARG A 387 -21.89 -14.05 30.94
N ALA A 388 -22.12 -12.77 30.66
CA ALA A 388 -21.49 -12.04 29.55
C ALA A 388 -19.96 -12.06 29.67
N ALA A 389 -19.43 -11.75 30.86
CA ALA A 389 -17.98 -11.76 31.07
C ALA A 389 -17.35 -13.13 30.75
N ARG A 390 -17.98 -14.23 31.18
CA ARG A 390 -17.51 -15.60 30.89
C ARG A 390 -17.55 -15.94 29.40
N LEU A 391 -18.58 -15.50 28.68
CA LEU A 391 -18.75 -15.79 27.25
C LEU A 391 -17.94 -14.87 26.33
N SER A 392 -17.53 -13.68 26.80
CA SER A 392 -16.90 -12.60 26.01
C SER A 392 -15.65 -12.98 25.20
N ARG A 393 -15.05 -14.15 25.47
CA ARG A 393 -13.85 -14.67 24.79
C ARG A 393 -13.98 -16.15 24.42
N ALA A 394 -15.14 -16.76 24.65
CA ALA A 394 -15.35 -18.19 24.50
C ALA A 394 -15.22 -18.66 23.05
N ASP A 395 -15.48 -17.76 22.11
CA ASP A 395 -15.34 -18.04 20.69
C ASP A 395 -13.88 -18.19 20.23
N LEU A 396 -12.90 -17.64 20.95
CA LEU A 396 -11.47 -17.75 20.60
C LEU A 396 -10.93 -19.20 20.53
N VAL A 397 -11.67 -20.16 21.08
CA VAL A 397 -11.33 -21.60 21.06
C VAL A 397 -12.23 -22.43 20.13
N THR A 398 -13.11 -21.75 19.39
CA THR A 398 -13.97 -22.38 18.38
C THR A 398 -13.21 -22.61 17.08
N GLY A 399 -13.64 -23.61 16.31
CA GLY A 399 -13.07 -23.94 15.01
C GLY A 399 -13.21 -22.78 14.02
N VAL A 400 -14.38 -22.13 13.99
CA VAL A 400 -14.62 -20.98 13.11
C VAL A 400 -13.65 -19.84 13.43
N VAL A 401 -13.48 -19.41 14.67
CA VAL A 401 -12.50 -18.32 14.97
C VAL A 401 -11.06 -18.78 14.76
N GLY A 402 -10.78 -20.08 14.89
CA GLY A 402 -9.49 -20.66 14.54
C GLY A 402 -9.12 -20.46 13.06
N GLU A 403 -10.10 -20.63 12.15
CA GLU A 403 -9.92 -20.43 10.71
C GLU A 403 -10.16 -18.97 10.27
N PHE A 404 -11.04 -18.24 10.96
CA PHE A 404 -11.44 -16.85 10.69
C PHE A 404 -11.24 -15.94 11.91
N PRO A 405 -9.99 -15.61 12.28
CA PRO A 405 -9.70 -14.83 13.49
C PRO A 405 -10.30 -13.42 13.51
N GLU A 406 -10.59 -12.85 12.34
CA GLU A 406 -11.25 -11.56 12.17
C GLU A 406 -12.73 -11.57 12.60
N LEU A 407 -13.36 -12.74 12.70
CA LEU A 407 -14.75 -12.89 13.12
C LEU A 407 -14.91 -13.09 14.65
N GLN A 408 -13.81 -13.00 15.41
CA GLN A 408 -13.87 -13.05 16.87
C GLN A 408 -14.81 -11.95 17.42
N GLY A 409 -15.50 -12.26 18.52
CA GLY A 409 -16.60 -11.47 19.07
C GLY A 409 -17.92 -11.71 18.33
N GLU A 410 -17.94 -11.62 17.00
CA GLU A 410 -19.16 -11.80 16.22
C GLU A 410 -19.66 -13.26 16.26
N ILE A 411 -18.74 -14.22 16.09
CA ILE A 411 -19.06 -15.64 16.22
C ILE A 411 -19.50 -15.97 17.64
N GLY A 412 -18.86 -15.38 18.66
CA GLY A 412 -19.29 -15.50 20.05
C GLY A 412 -20.73 -15.03 20.26
N ALA A 413 -21.10 -13.87 19.73
CA ALA A 413 -22.46 -13.35 19.81
C ALA A 413 -23.46 -14.28 19.10
N LEU A 414 -23.12 -14.79 17.92
CA LEU A 414 -23.97 -15.71 17.15
C LEU A 414 -24.19 -17.03 17.89
N TYR A 415 -23.14 -17.63 18.45
CA TYR A 415 -23.25 -18.86 19.23
C TYR A 415 -24.01 -18.63 20.53
N ALA A 416 -23.78 -17.52 21.23
CA ALA A 416 -24.55 -17.17 22.43
C ALA A 416 -26.06 -17.04 22.13
N GLN A 417 -26.43 -16.36 21.03
CA GLN A 417 -27.83 -16.26 20.60
C GLN A 417 -28.43 -17.63 20.26
N ARG A 418 -27.69 -18.46 19.52
CA ARG A 418 -28.12 -19.82 19.17
C ARG A 418 -28.35 -20.69 20.40
N ASP A 419 -27.48 -20.56 21.39
CA ASP A 419 -27.54 -21.33 22.63
C ASP A 419 -28.59 -20.80 23.62
N GLY A 420 -29.32 -19.73 23.26
CA GLY A 420 -30.45 -19.19 24.01
C GLY A 420 -30.08 -18.21 25.11
N GLU A 421 -28.88 -17.60 25.06
CA GLU A 421 -28.49 -16.56 25.99
C GLU A 421 -29.36 -15.30 25.84
N ALA A 422 -29.44 -14.49 26.90
CA ALA A 422 -30.16 -13.22 26.86
C ALA A 422 -29.55 -12.29 25.79
N PRO A 423 -30.36 -11.49 25.05
CA PRO A 423 -29.85 -10.61 24.00
C PRO A 423 -28.73 -9.68 24.46
N GLU A 424 -28.83 -9.15 25.68
CA GLU A 424 -27.82 -8.28 26.29
C GLU A 424 -26.53 -9.02 26.61
N VAL A 425 -26.61 -10.32 26.95
CA VAL A 425 -25.45 -11.19 27.21
C VAL A 425 -24.74 -11.54 25.90
N ALA A 426 -25.49 -11.85 24.85
CA ALA A 426 -24.91 -12.16 23.55
C ALA A 426 -24.30 -10.93 22.86
N ALA A 427 -24.79 -9.72 23.14
CA ALA A 427 -24.29 -8.49 22.56
C ALA A 427 -23.06 -7.89 23.28
N ALA A 428 -22.82 -8.28 24.54
CA ALA A 428 -21.76 -7.76 25.40
C ALA A 428 -20.43 -8.51 25.21
#